data_AF-K7WDF5-F1
#
_entry.id   AF-K7WDF5-F1
#
_cell.length_a   1.000
_cell.length_b   1.000
_cell.length_c   1.000
_cell.angle_alpha   90.00
_cell.angle_beta   90.00
_cell.angle_gamma   90.00
#
_symmetry.space_group_name_H-M   'P 1'
#
loop_
_entity.id
_entity.type
_entity.pdbx_description
1 polymer ?
#
loop_
_entity_poly.entity_id
_entity_poly.type
_entity_poly.pdbx_seq_one_letter_code
_entity_poly.pdbx_strand_id
1 'polypeptide(L)' 'MKWRVILEPDPETSEWAIWCPELPGCTSAGVTQEEALNNIREAIKLYLQPDTIQLLPGAVIREVMLG' A
#
# COMPACT_ATOMS: atom_id res chain seq x y z
N MET A 1 5.95 2.59 -11.74
CA MET A 1 6.74 2.56 -10.48
C MET A 1 6.95 1.11 -10.08
N LYS A 2 8.11 0.78 -9.50
CA LYS A 2 8.35 -0.51 -8.85
C LYS A 2 8.39 -0.25 -7.34
N TRP A 3 7.68 -1.05 -6.57
CA TRP A 3 7.61 -0.95 -5.11
C TRP A 3 8.35 -2.13 -4.51
N ARG A 4 9.07 -1.90 -3.41
CA ARG A 4 9.65 -3.00 -2.64
C ARG A 4 8.57 -3.51 -1.71
N VAL A 5 8.60 -4.81 -1.45
CA VAL A 5 7.72 -5.46 -0.48
C VAL A 5 8.55 -6.41 0.36
N ILE A 6 8.17 -6.53 1.63
CA ILE A 6 8.77 -7.47 2.59
C ILE A 6 7.72 -8.54 2.84
N LEU A 7 8.10 -9.81 2.73
CA LEU A 7 7.25 -10.95 3.03
C LEU A 7 7.80 -11.66 4.25
N GLU A 8 6.95 -11.88 5.25
CA GLU A 8 7.29 -12.64 6.45
C GLU A 8 6.29 -13.76 6.67
N PRO A 9 6.74 -15.00 6.90
CA PRO A 9 5.85 -16.09 7.26
C PRO A 9 5.32 -15.88 8.69
N ASP A 10 4.02 -16.03 8.87
CA ASP A 10 3.36 -15.99 10.17
C ASP A 10 3.27 -17.41 10.76
N PRO A 11 3.97 -17.69 11.87
CA PRO A 11 4.00 -19.02 12.47
C PRO A 11 2.68 -19.42 13.16
N GLU A 12 1.81 -18.46 13.49
CA GLU A 12 0.53 -18.73 14.17
C GLU A 12 -0.58 -19.06 13.17
N THR A 13 -0.61 -18.36 12.04
CA THR A 13 -1.65 -18.52 11.01
C THR A 13 -1.23 -19.41 9.84
N SER A 14 0.08 -19.67 9.69
CA SER A 14 0.68 -20.30 8.50
C SER A 14 0.46 -19.52 7.21
N GLU A 15 0.17 -18.22 7.31
CA GLU A 15 0.05 -17.30 6.17
C GLU A 15 1.35 -16.51 5.96
N TRP A 16 1.37 -15.68 4.91
CA TRP A 16 2.42 -14.71 4.63
C TRP A 16 1.89 -13.31 4.92
N ALA A 17 2.48 -12.62 5.90
CA ALA A 17 2.31 -11.19 6.07
C ALA A 17 3.17 -10.44 5.05
N ILE A 18 2.64 -9.37 4.46
CA ILE A 18 3.35 -8.58 3.45
C ILE A 18 3.10 -7.08 3.62
N TRP A 19 4.14 -6.27 3.40
CA TRP A 19 4.02 -4.82 3.48
C TRP A 19 5.00 -4.08 2.59
N CYS A 20 4.64 -2.84 2.24
CA CYS A 20 5.49 -1.94 1.46
C CYS A 20 6.16 -0.90 2.38
N PRO A 21 7.49 -0.91 2.55
CA PRO A 21 8.18 0.04 3.43
C PRO A 21 8.09 1.49 2.93
N GLU A 22 7.88 1.73 1.63
CA GLU A 22 7.67 3.07 1.09
C GLU A 22 6.28 3.65 1.34
N LEU A 23 5.30 2.82 1.68
CA LEU A 23 3.90 3.21 1.90
C LEU A 23 3.47 2.78 3.30
N PRO A 24 3.77 3.58 4.34
CA PRO A 24 3.43 3.24 5.72
C PRO A 24 1.94 2.92 5.87
N GLY A 25 1.65 1.77 6.50
CA GLY A 25 0.29 1.26 6.68
C GLY A 25 -0.27 0.45 5.50
N CYS A 26 0.44 0.37 4.36
CA CYS A 26 0.05 -0.50 3.26
C CYS A 26 0.54 -1.94 3.52
N THR A 27 -0.37 -2.75 4.07
CA THR A 27 -0.12 -4.14 4.45
C THR A 27 -1.18 -5.07 3.87
N SER A 28 -0.83 -6.34 3.68
CA SER A 28 -1.76 -7.39 3.31
C SER A 28 -1.28 -8.75 3.83
N ALA A 29 -2.01 -9.81 3.52
CA ALA A 29 -1.62 -11.19 3.83
C ALA A 29 -2.14 -12.16 2.76
N GLY A 30 -1.65 -13.40 2.78
CA GLY A 30 -2.16 -14.48 1.94
C GLY A 30 -1.58 -15.84 2.34
N VAL A 31 -2.28 -16.93 2.04
CA VAL A 31 -1.87 -18.29 2.39
C VAL A 31 -0.59 -18.69 1.65
N THR A 32 -0.41 -18.17 0.44
CA THR A 32 0.80 -18.35 -0.37
C THR A 32 1.51 -17.03 -0.62
N GLN A 33 2.81 -17.08 -0.93
CA GLN A 33 3.55 -15.87 -1.34
C GLN A 33 2.92 -15.19 -2.56
N GLU A 34 2.43 -15.97 -3.53
CA GLU A 34 1.79 -15.44 -4.73
C GLU A 34 0.48 -14.71 -4.41
N GLU A 35 -0.33 -15.28 -3.51
CA GLU A 35 -1.55 -14.65 -3.03
C GLU A 35 -1.25 -13.34 -2.28
N ALA A 36 -0.31 -13.35 -1.33
CA ALA A 36 0.10 -12.15 -0.61
C ALA A 36 0.60 -11.06 -1.57
N LEU A 37 1.38 -11.44 -2.59
CA LEU A 37 1.87 -10.53 -3.64
C LEU A 37 0.72 -9.95 -4.49
N ASN A 38 -0.29 -10.74 -4.83
CA ASN A 38 -1.46 -10.25 -5.54
C ASN A 38 -2.28 -9.30 -4.65
N ASN A 39 -2.47 -9.63 -3.38
CA ASN A 39 -3.26 -8.84 -2.45
C ASN A 39 -2.59 -7.49 -2.15
N ILE A 40 -1.27 -7.45 -1.88
CA ILE A 40 -0.57 -6.18 -1.67
C ILE A 40 -0.57 -5.31 -2.92
N ARG A 41 -0.60 -5.90 -4.13
CA ARG A 41 -0.69 -5.14 -5.37
C ARG A 41 -1.99 -4.34 -5.44
N GLU A 42 -3.11 -4.94 -5.03
CA GLU A 42 -4.39 -4.23 -4.94
C GLU A 42 -4.38 -3.21 -3.80
N ALA A 43 -3.81 -3.54 -2.65
CA ALA A 43 -3.67 -2.58 -1.54
C ALA A 43 -2.86 -1.34 -1.93
N ILE A 44 -1.77 -1.49 -2.67
CA ILE A 44 -0.96 -0.37 -3.18
C ILE A 44 -1.77 0.47 -4.19
N LYS A 45 -2.52 -0.17 -5.10
CA LYS A 45 -3.37 0.57 -6.04
C LYS A 45 -4.42 1.43 -5.32
N LEU A 46 -5.06 0.86 -4.30
CA LEU A 46 -6.03 1.57 -3.48
C LEU A 46 -5.37 2.71 -2.69
N TYR A 47 -4.20 2.48 -2.11
CA TYR A 47 -3.45 3.50 -1.37
C TYR A 47 -3.12 4.73 -2.23
N LEU A 48 -2.79 4.52 -3.49
CA LEU A 48 -2.42 5.59 -4.43
C LEU A 48 -3.64 6.25 -5.10
N GLN A 49 -4.85 5.73 -4.86
CA GLN A 49 -6.05 6.29 -5.45
C GLN A 49 -6.37 7.65 -4.79
N PRO A 50 -6.63 8.70 -5.58
CA PRO A 50 -7.01 10.00 -5.03
C PRO A 50 -8.41 9.93 -4.42
N ASP A 51 -8.55 10.42 -3.19
CA ASP A 51 -9.84 10.59 -2.55
C ASP A 51 -10.51 11.92 -2.93
N THR A 52 -11.85 11.92 -2.99
CA THR A 52 -12.62 13.14 -3.11
C THR A 52 -12.69 13.86 -1.76
N ILE A 53 -11.80 14.83 -1.56
CA ILE A 53 -11.74 15.60 -0.31
C ILE A 53 -12.52 16.89 -0.47
N GLN A 54 -13.39 17.19 0.49
CA GLN A 54 -14.06 18.49 0.56
C GLN A 54 -13.07 19.54 1.06
N LEU A 55 -12.82 20.56 0.23
CA LEU A 55 -11.92 21.64 0.56
C LEU A 55 -12.65 22.77 1.30
N LEU A 56 -11.98 23.38 2.28
CA LEU A 56 -12.45 24.61 2.91
C LEU A 56 -12.40 25.78 1.91
N PRO A 57 -13.28 26.79 2.05
CA PRO A 57 -13.22 27.99 1.21
C PRO A 57 -11.84 28.64 1.23
N GLY A 58 -11.30 28.94 0.04
CA GLY A 58 -9.98 29.56 -0.12
C GLY A 58 -8.79 28.58 -0.09
N ALA A 59 -9.01 27.28 0.08
CA ALA A 59 -7.95 26.28 -0.07
C ALA A 59 -7.41 26.26 -1.51
N VAL A 60 -6.12 25.94 -1.67
CA VAL A 60 -5.42 25.98 -2.94
C VAL A 60 -4.62 24.69 -3.14
N ILE A 61 -4.79 24.05 -4.29
CA ILE A 61 -4.00 22.87 -4.68
C ILE A 61 -2.70 23.33 -5.35
N ARG A 62 -1.58 22.66 -5.03
CA ARG A 62 -0.27 22.86 -5.65
C ARG A 62 0.41 21.50 -5.87
N GLU A 63 1.15 21.38 -6.96
CA GLU A 63 1.99 20.22 -7.24
C GLU A 63 3.39 20.43 -6.68
N VAL A 64 4.00 19.37 -6.15
CA VAL A 64 5.39 19.38 -5.66
C VAL A 64 6.13 18.22 -6.31
N MET A 65 7.28 18.51 -6.90
CA MET A 65 8.18 17.50 -7.45
C MET A 65 9.28 17.20 -6.44
N LEU A 66 9.55 15.92 -6.22
CA LEU A 66 10.72 15.48 -5.47
C LEU A 66 11.85 15.21 -6.49
N GLY A 67 13.01 15.82 -6.26
CA GLY A 67 14.21 15.69 -7.10
C GLY A 67 15.04 14.46 -6.78
#